data_AF-A0A525KD08-F1
#
_entry.id   AF-A0A525KD08-F1
#
_cell.length_a   1.000
_cell.length_b   1.000
_cell.length_c   1.000
_cell.angle_alpha   90.00
_cell.angle_beta   90.00
_cell.angle_gamma   90.00
#
_symmetry.space_group_name_H-M   'P 1'
#
loop_
_entity.id
_entity.type
_entity.pdbx_description
1 polymer ?
#
loop_
_entity_poly.entity_id
_entity_poly.type
_entity_poly.pdbx_seq_one_letter_code
_entity_poly.pdbx_strand_id
1 'polypeptide(L)' 'RDARVIESLPGIKVPSVVIVGADDTPFLAASDYMAAKIPGAKKAVIPNAGHSANIDQPAAFNAALMGFLKDAKLI' A
#
# COMPACT_ATOMS: atom_id res chain seq x y z
N ARG A 1 -18.07 -15.16 -5.81
CA ARG A 1 -16.93 -14.25 -6.04
C ARG A 1 -15.78 -15.10 -6.56
N ASP A 2 -15.14 -14.71 -7.65
CA ASP A 2 -14.00 -15.44 -8.24
C ASP A 2 -12.67 -14.76 -7.88
N ALA A 3 -11.55 -15.44 -8.14
CA ALA A 3 -10.21 -15.02 -7.73
C ALA A 3 -9.51 -14.05 -8.70
N ARG A 4 -10.18 -13.63 -9.80
CA ARG A 4 -9.56 -12.95 -10.94
C ARG A 4 -8.77 -11.68 -10.57
N VAL A 5 -9.26 -10.89 -9.60
CA VAL A 5 -8.59 -9.65 -9.17
C VAL A 5 -7.29 -9.94 -8.41
N ILE A 6 -7.27 -11.00 -7.61
CA ILE A 6 -6.10 -11.41 -6.85
C ILE A 6 -5.04 -12.02 -7.78
N GLU A 7 -5.50 -12.79 -8.77
CA GLU A 7 -4.65 -13.39 -9.78
C GLU A 7 -4.05 -12.38 -10.78
N SER A 8 -4.62 -11.18 -10.90
CA SER A 8 -4.12 -10.14 -11.81
C SER A 8 -2.95 -9.33 -11.26
N LEU A 9 -2.67 -9.38 -9.95
CA LEU A 9 -1.62 -8.59 -9.28
C LEU A 9 -0.22 -8.73 -9.92
N PRO A 10 0.26 -9.93 -10.32
CA PRO A 10 1.55 -10.08 -11.01
C PRO A 10 1.64 -9.36 -12.37
N GLY A 11 0.48 -9.03 -12.95
CA GLY A 11 0.36 -8.28 -14.21
C GLY A 11 0.58 -6.78 -14.08
N ILE A 12 0.55 -6.21 -12.87
CA ILE A 12 0.78 -4.79 -12.64
C ILE A 12 2.27 -4.47 -12.89
N LYS A 13 2.56 -3.62 -13.89
CA LYS A 13 3.94 -3.26 -14.30
C LYS A 13 4.36 -1.83 -13.97
N VAL A 14 3.42 -1.00 -13.51
CA VAL A 14 3.68 0.38 -13.12
C VAL A 14 4.17 0.46 -11.66
N PRO A 15 4.97 1.47 -11.29
CA PRO A 15 5.34 1.70 -9.90
C PRO A 15 4.10 1.70 -9.00
N SER A 16 4.15 0.96 -7.90
CA SER A 16 3.01 0.75 -7.01
C SER A 16 3.43 0.85 -5.55
N VAL A 17 2.54 1.39 -4.70
CA VAL A 17 2.69 1.40 -3.25
C VAL A 17 1.40 0.92 -2.59
N VAL A 18 1.52 0.05 -1.59
CA VAL A 18 0.43 -0.37 -0.72
C VAL A 18 0.61 0.33 0.62
N ILE A 19 -0.36 1.12 1.05
CA ILE A 19 -0.34 1.86 2.33
C ILE A 19 -1.45 1.31 3.21
N VAL A 20 -1.13 0.94 4.46
CA VAL A 20 -2.09 0.38 5.44
C VAL A 20 -1.81 0.95 6.82
N GLY A 21 -2.84 1.13 7.65
CA GLY A 21 -2.68 1.50 9.05
C GLY A 21 -2.19 0.32 9.89
N ALA A 22 -1.35 0.57 10.90
CA ALA A 22 -0.81 -0.47 11.79
C ALA A 22 -1.91 -1.14 12.62
N ASP A 23 -3.00 -0.44 12.91
CA ASP A 23 -4.13 -0.92 13.71
C ASP A 23 -5.24 -1.53 12.82
N ASP A 24 -5.09 -1.51 11.49
CA ASP A 24 -5.98 -2.17 10.54
C ASP A 24 -5.69 -3.67 10.43
N THR A 25 -5.71 -4.35 11.57
CA THR A 25 -5.31 -5.75 11.73
C THR A 25 -5.96 -6.73 10.73
N PRO A 26 -7.24 -6.58 10.30
CA PRO A 26 -7.83 -7.48 9.31
C PRO A 26 -7.20 -7.35 7.91
N PHE A 27 -6.55 -6.22 7.61
CA PHE A 27 -6.03 -5.91 6.28
C PHE A 27 -4.50 -6.05 6.17
N LEU A 28 -3.76 -6.15 7.29
CA LEU A 28 -2.30 -6.28 7.27
C LEU A 28 -1.82 -7.43 6.38
N ALA A 29 -2.40 -8.63 6.53
CA ALA A 29 -2.03 -9.81 5.75
C ALA A 29 -2.40 -9.67 4.27
N ALA A 30 -3.53 -9.03 3.95
CA ALA A 30 -3.92 -8.75 2.58
C ALA A 30 -2.97 -7.72 1.93
N SER A 31 -2.57 -6.69 2.66
CA SER A 31 -1.58 -5.71 2.20
C SER A 31 -0.21 -6.32 1.97
N ASP A 32 0.24 -7.22 2.86
CA ASP A 32 1.48 -8.00 2.66
C ASP A 32 1.41 -8.86 1.41
N TYR A 33 0.30 -9.57 1.22
CA TYR A 33 0.07 -10.38 0.04
C TYR A 33 0.12 -9.54 -1.24
N MET A 34 -0.57 -8.39 -1.27
CA MET A 34 -0.57 -7.50 -2.42
C MET A 34 0.84 -6.97 -2.74
N ALA A 35 1.56 -6.48 -1.74
CA ALA A 35 2.92 -5.97 -1.91
C ALA A 35 3.88 -7.06 -2.41
N ALA A 36 3.73 -8.31 -1.95
CA ALA A 36 4.54 -9.43 -2.39
C ALA A 36 4.21 -9.91 -3.82
N LYS A 37 2.97 -9.73 -4.29
CA LYS A 37 2.53 -10.19 -5.62
C LYS A 37 2.71 -9.17 -6.73
N ILE A 38 2.69 -7.88 -6.41
CA ILE A 38 2.91 -6.81 -7.39
C ILE A 38 4.43 -6.63 -7.60
N PRO A 39 4.97 -6.85 -8.81
CA PRO A 39 6.39 -6.67 -9.08
C PRO A 39 6.88 -5.26 -8.75
N GLY A 40 7.85 -5.16 -7.84
CA GLY A 40 8.46 -3.89 -7.45
C GLY A 40 7.58 -2.99 -6.58
N ALA A 41 6.47 -3.50 -6.04
CA ALA A 41 5.66 -2.72 -5.11
C ALA A 41 6.40 -2.42 -3.80
N LYS A 42 6.13 -1.23 -3.26
CA LYS A 42 6.52 -0.85 -1.91
C LYS A 42 5.34 -1.05 -0.95
N LYS A 43 5.63 -1.31 0.33
CA LYS A 43 4.64 -1.30 1.41
C LYS A 43 5.00 -0.21 2.42
N ALA A 44 4.00 0.56 2.85
CA ALA A 44 4.11 1.46 3.98
C ALA A 44 3.06 1.10 5.03
N VAL A 45 3.49 0.94 6.28
CA VAL A 45 2.60 0.72 7.43
C VAL A 45 2.62 1.99 8.26
N ILE A 46 1.45 2.58 8.50
CA ILE A 46 1.32 3.86 9.19
C ILE A 46 1.03 3.61 10.68
N PRO A 47 1.93 4.01 11.61
CA PRO A 47 1.74 3.76 13.04
C PRO A 47 0.56 4.58 13.60
N ASN A 48 -0.16 4.05 14.59
CA ASN A 48 -1.32 4.71 15.23
C ASN A 48 -2.44 5.09 14.24
N ALA A 49 -2.73 4.20 13.30
CA ALA A 49 -3.75 4.39 12.26
C ALA A 49 -4.50 3.07 12.01
N GLY A 50 -5.82 3.16 11.90
CA GLY A 50 -6.69 2.07 11.48
C GLY A 50 -6.95 2.07 9.97
N HIS A 51 -8.18 1.75 9.58
CA HIS A 51 -8.54 1.55 8.17
C HIS A 51 -8.37 2.81 7.31
N SER A 52 -8.70 3.98 7.87
CA SER A 52 -8.57 5.26 7.19
C SER A 52 -7.25 5.94 7.54
N ALA A 53 -6.12 5.32 7.16
CA ALA A 53 -4.79 5.80 7.56
C ALA A 53 -4.47 7.24 7.14
N ASN A 54 -5.07 7.72 6.04
CA ASN A 54 -4.95 9.12 5.59
C ASN A 54 -5.71 10.11 6.48
N ILE A 55 -6.74 9.66 7.21
CA ILE A 55 -7.51 10.46 8.17
C ILE A 55 -6.85 10.40 9.54
N ASP A 56 -6.46 9.20 9.98
CA ASP A 56 -5.90 9.00 11.32
C ASP A 56 -4.51 9.65 11.47
N GLN A 57 -3.68 9.56 10.42
CA GLN A 57 -2.30 10.03 10.43
C GLN A 57 -1.94 10.74 9.11
N PRO A 58 -2.55 11.90 8.81
CA PRO A 58 -2.43 12.57 7.52
C PRO A 58 -0.98 12.93 7.18
N ALA A 59 -0.20 13.38 8.17
CA ALA A 59 1.21 13.74 7.96
C ALA A 59 2.07 12.53 7.58
N ALA A 60 1.92 11.40 8.29
CA ALA A 60 2.67 10.18 8.02
C ALA A 60 2.25 9.54 6.68
N PHE A 61 0.94 9.51 6.39
CA PHE A 61 0.42 9.06 5.11
C PHE A 61 0.97 9.88 3.95
N ASN A 62 0.90 11.22 4.04
CA ASN A 62 1.42 12.11 3.00
C ASN A 62 2.93 11.98 2.82
N ALA A 63 3.69 11.79 3.91
CA ALA A 63 5.13 11.55 3.82
C ALA A 63 5.45 10.24 3.06
N ALA A 64 4.71 9.15 3.36
CA ALA A 64 4.87 7.89 2.65
C ALA A 64 4.51 8.01 1.16
N LEU A 65 3.39 8.68 0.84
CA LEU A 65 2.96 8.91 -0.54
C LEU A 65 3.96 9.77 -1.31
N MET A 66 4.37 10.92 -0.75
CA MET A 66 5.32 11.82 -1.41
C MET A 66 6.71 11.21 -1.57
N GLY A 67 7.16 10.42 -0.59
CA GLY A 67 8.40 9.65 -0.69
C GLY A 67 8.34 8.65 -1.86
N PHE A 68 7.24 7.91 -1.98
CA PHE A 68 7.03 7.01 -3.11
C PHE A 68 7.05 7.73 -4.46
N LEU A 69 6.33 8.86 -4.59
CA LEU A 69 6.25 9.61 -5.84
C LEU A 69 7.63 10.14 -6.29
N LYS A 70 8.44 10.64 -5.35
CA LYS A 70 9.83 11.07 -5.63
C LYS A 70 10.71 9.89 -6.05
N ASP A 71 10.67 8.78 -5.31
CA ASP A 71 11.47 7.59 -5.63
C ASP A 71 11.13 7.00 -6.99
N ALA A 72 9.84 7.03 -7.35
CA ALA A 72 9.33 6.60 -8.65
C ALA A 72 9.55 7.64 -9.76
N LYS A 73 10.11 8.82 -9.46
CA LYS A 73 10.33 9.95 -10.38
C LYS A 73 9.04 10.40 -11.08
N LEU A 74 7.93 10.38 -10.34
CA LEU A 74 6.60 10.81 -10.81
C LEU A 74 6.32 12.28 -10.47
N ILE A 75 7.15 12.88 -9.61
CA ILE A 75 7.20 14.30 -9.27
C ILE A 75 8.65 14.75 -9.12
#